data_AF-A0A7V9E3B1-F1
#
_entry.id   AF-A0A7V9E3B1-F1
#
_cell.length_a   1.000
_cell.length_b   1.000
_cell.length_c   1.000
_cell.angle_alpha   90.00
_cell.angle_beta   90.00
_cell.angle_gamma   90.00
#
_symmetry.space_group_name_H-M   'P 1'
#
loop_
_entity.id
_entity.type
_entity.pdbx_description
1 polymer ?
#
loop_
_entity_poly.entity_id
_entity_poly.type
_entity_poly.pdbx_seq_one_letter_code
_entity_poly.pdbx_strand_id
1 'polypeptide(L)' 'MGIGTALVAAAESRIIQRGCTQISMGVGEDNHRARDLYVRLGYLDTGLREVSRYDYPDLSGVMREVVEHDIVLIKQLGNA' A
#
# COMPACT_ATOMS: atom_id res chain seq x y z
N MET A 1 10.96 2.14 -16.07
CA MET A 1 10.09 1.58 -15.01
C MET A 1 10.81 1.74 -13.69
N GLY A 2 10.22 2.39 -12.70
CA GLY A 2 10.85 2.59 -11.39
C GLY A 2 10.73 1.35 -10.49
N ILE A 3 11.58 1.24 -9.46
CA ILE A 3 11.57 0.09 -8.53
C ILE A 3 10.20 -0.09 -7.87
N GLY A 4 9.53 0.99 -7.45
CA GLY A 4 8.20 0.91 -6.86
C GLY A 4 7.15 0.30 -7.81
N THR A 5 7.17 0.67 -9.09
CA THR A 5 6.31 0.06 -10.11
C THR A 5 6.57 -1.44 -10.27
N ALA A 6 7.86 -1.83 -10.29
CA ALA A 6 8.24 -3.24 -10.42
C ALA A 6 7.80 -4.07 -9.19
N LEU A 7 7.91 -3.51 -7.98
CA LEU A 7 7.46 -4.16 -6.76
C LEU A 7 5.94 -4.36 -6.74
N VAL A 8 5.16 -3.35 -7.12
CA VAL A 8 3.69 -3.46 -7.20
C VAL A 8 3.29 -4.51 -8.24
N ALA A 9 3.88 -4.49 -9.44
CA ALA A 9 3.59 -5.48 -10.47
C ALA A 9 3.90 -6.93 -10.01
N ALA A 10 5.00 -7.12 -9.27
CA ALA A 10 5.35 -8.41 -8.70
C ALA A 10 4.35 -8.86 -7.62
N ALA A 11 3.85 -7.92 -6.79
CA ALA A 11 2.83 -8.21 -5.80
C ALA A 11 1.48 -8.58 -6.45
N GLU A 12 1.02 -7.80 -7.44
CA GLU A 12 -0.20 -8.10 -8.21
C GLU A 12 -0.12 -9.49 -8.85
N SER A 13 1.01 -9.82 -9.49
CA SER A 13 1.23 -11.14 -10.10
C SER A 13 1.12 -12.28 -9.08
N ARG A 14 1.68 -12.11 -7.87
CA ARG A 14 1.59 -13.11 -6.79
C ARG A 14 0.16 -13.30 -6.28
N ILE A 15 -0.61 -12.22 -6.19
CA ILE A 15 -2.02 -12.27 -5.75
C ILE A 15 -2.89 -12.95 -6.82
N ILE A 16 -2.68 -12.64 -8.10
CA ILE A 16 -3.35 -13.33 -9.22
C ILE A 16 -3.05 -14.82 -9.23
N GLN A 17 -1.79 -15.22 -9.05
CA GLN A 17 -1.38 -16.63 -8.99
C GLN A 17 -2.04 -17.40 -7.84
N ARG A 18 -2.50 -16.72 -6.79
CA ARG A 18 -3.26 -17.30 -5.67
C ARG A 18 -4.76 -17.37 -5.94
N GLY A 19 -5.22 -16.97 -7.13
CA GLY A 19 -6.64 -16.97 -7.51
C GLY A 19 -7.42 -15.78 -6.96
N CYS A 20 -6.76 -14.77 -6.41
CA CYS A 20 -7.41 -13.57 -5.92
C CYS A 20 -7.68 -12.59 -7.07
N THR A 21 -8.87 -11.98 -7.09
CA THR A 21 -9.32 -11.03 -8.11
C THR A 21 -9.20 -9.57 -7.67
N GLN A 22 -8.63 -9.32 -6.49
CA GLN A 22 -8.55 -7.99 -5.92
C GLN A 22 -7.33 -7.88 -5.01
N ILE A 23 -6.76 -6.69 -4.93
CA ILE A 23 -5.73 -6.32 -3.98
C ILE A 23 -6.08 -4.98 -3.33
N SER A 24 -5.86 -4.87 -2.03
CA SER A 24 -5.90 -3.61 -1.30
C SER A 24 -4.50 -3.21 -0.82
N MET A 25 -4.30 -1.91 -0.60
CA MET A 25 -3.05 -1.36 -0.12
C MET A 25 -3.32 -0.09 0.70
N GLY A 26 -2.76 -0.03 1.90
CA GLY A 26 -2.69 1.20 2.69
C GLY A 26 -1.61 2.14 2.15
N VAL A 27 -1.86 3.44 2.22
CA VAL A 27 -0.87 4.47 1.96
C VAL A 27 -1.06 5.62 2.94
N GLY A 28 0.03 6.04 3.59
CA GLY A 28 0.03 7.18 4.49
C GLY A 28 -0.59 8.41 3.85
N GLU A 29 -1.43 9.14 4.60
CA GLU A 29 -2.12 10.35 4.12
C GLU A 29 -1.12 11.42 3.62
N ASP A 30 0.07 11.47 4.21
CA ASP A 30 1.17 12.37 3.87
C ASP A 30 2.04 11.87 2.70
N ASN A 31 1.91 10.60 2.30
CA ASN A 31 2.72 10.00 1.24
C ASN A 31 2.09 10.17 -0.14
N HIS A 32 1.94 11.43 -0.54
CA HIS A 32 1.31 11.80 -1.82
C HIS A 32 2.01 11.17 -3.03
N ARG A 33 3.34 11.05 -3.01
CA ARG A 33 4.10 10.46 -4.12
C ARG A 33 3.79 8.98 -4.32
N ALA A 34 3.63 8.20 -3.24
CA ALA A 34 3.23 6.79 -3.35
C ALA A 34 1.77 6.69 -3.80
N ARG A 35 0.87 7.51 -3.23
CA ARG A 35 -0.54 7.55 -3.64
C ARG A 35 -0.67 7.82 -5.15
N ASP A 36 0.04 8.80 -5.68
CA ASP A 36 0.00 9.15 -7.12
C ASP A 36 0.54 8.02 -8.00
N LEU A 37 1.55 7.28 -7.53
CA LEU A 37 2.01 6.06 -8.20
C LEU A 37 0.88 5.02 -8.24
N TYR A 38 0.23 4.74 -7.12
CA TYR A 38 -0.81 3.70 -7.04
C TYR A 38 -2.05 4.07 -7.86
N VAL A 39 -2.48 5.34 -7.83
CA VAL A 39 -3.56 5.85 -8.68
C VAL A 39 -3.23 5.66 -10.16
N ARG A 40 -2.00 5.99 -10.59
CA ARG A 40 -1.56 5.75 -11.98
C ARG A 40 -1.53 4.27 -12.35
N LEU A 41 -1.35 3.37 -11.38
CA LEU A 41 -1.41 1.91 -11.58
C LEU A 41 -2.84 1.34 -11.54
N GLY A 42 -3.86 2.19 -11.37
CA GLY A 42 -5.27 1.81 -11.41
C GLY A 42 -5.87 1.47 -10.05
N TYR A 43 -5.20 1.82 -8.95
CA TYR A 43 -5.80 1.74 -7.61
C TYR A 43 -6.76 2.91 -7.37
N LEU A 44 -7.88 2.63 -6.71
CA LEU A 44 -8.93 3.59 -6.39
C LEU A 44 -9.03 3.77 -4.88
N ASP A 45 -9.33 4.98 -4.43
CA ASP A 45 -9.61 5.26 -3.01
C ASP A 45 -10.95 4.62 -2.61
N THR A 46 -10.94 3.84 -1.53
CA THR A 46 -12.14 3.19 -1.00
C THR A 46 -12.97 4.11 -0.10
N GLY A 47 -12.42 5.27 0.30
CA GLY A 47 -12.96 6.14 1.33
C GLY A 47 -12.65 5.67 2.76
N LEU A 48 -12.10 4.47 2.94
CA LEU A 48 -11.69 3.96 4.25
C LEU A 48 -10.38 4.64 4.68
N ARG A 49 -10.34 5.02 5.96
CA ARG A 49 -9.17 5.57 6.65
C ARG A 49 -8.86 4.69 7.84
N GLU A 50 -7.60 4.30 7.98
CA GLU A 50 -7.14 3.45 9.07
C GLU A 50 -6.14 4.21 9.92
N VAL A 51 -6.24 4.02 11.25
CA VAL A 51 -5.28 4.55 12.21
C VAL A 51 -4.67 3.36 12.93
N SER A 52 -3.37 3.18 12.80
CA SER A 52 -2.62 2.12 13.48
C SER A 52 -1.66 2.74 14.50
N ARG A 53 -1.43 2.03 15.61
CA ARG A 53 -0.43 2.40 16.61
C ARG A 53 0.44 1.20 16.92
N TYR A 54 1.74 1.41 16.92
CA TYR A 54 2.71 0.37 17.25
C TYR A 54 4.01 1.00 17.75
N ASP A 55 4.73 0.21 18.53
CA ASP A 55 6.07 0.58 18.99
C ASP A 55 7.13 -0.21 18.22
N TYR A 56 8.24 0.42 17.87
CA TYR A 56 9.41 -0.28 17.34
C TYR A 56 10.71 0.25 17.94
N PRO A 57 11.74 -0.59 18.13
CA PRO A 57 13.06 -0.13 18.50
C PRO A 57 13.72 0.56 17.30
N ASP A 58 14.16 1.80 17.47
CA ASP A 58 14.98 2.47 16.47
C ASP A 58 16.39 1.84 16.37
N LEU A 59 17.23 2.35 15.48
CA LEU A 59 18.58 1.82 15.26
C LEU A 59 19.51 1.90 16.49
N SER A 60 19.15 2.71 17.49
CA SER A 60 19.86 2.81 18.77
C SER A 60 19.25 1.94 19.88
N GLY A 61 18.18 1.20 19.57
CA GLY A 61 17.45 0.36 20.53
C GLY A 61 16.42 1.12 21.37
N VAL A 62 16.17 2.40 21.09
CA VAL A 62 15.17 3.19 21.80
C VAL A 62 13.79 2.88 21.22
N MET A 63 12.84 2.52 22.09
CA MET A 63 11.45 2.29 21.67
C MET A 63 10.81 3.59 21.20
N ARG A 64 10.28 3.58 19.97
CA ARG A 64 9.53 4.67 19.34
C ARG A 64 8.08 4.26 19.20
N GLU A 65 7.18 5.06 19.74
CA GLU A 65 5.77 4.99 19.41
C GLU A 65 5.55 5.63 18.03
N VAL A 66 4.76 4.97 17.20
CA VAL A 66 4.29 5.49 15.92
C VAL A 66 2.78 5.40 15.82
N VAL A 67 2.21 6.45 15.24
CA VAL A 67 0.82 6.52 14.81
C VAL A 67 0.81 6.72 13.31
N GLU A 68 0.26 5.78 12.56
CA GLU A 68 0.08 5.91 11.11
C GLU A 68 -1.38 6.22 10.80
N HIS A 69 -1.56 7.08 9.78
CA HIS A 69 -2.86 7.44 9.24
C HIS A 69 -2.85 7.07 7.76
N ASP A 70 -3.59 6.04 7.40
CA ASP A 70 -3.56 5.44 6.07
C ASP A 70 -4.88 5.59 5.33
N ILE A 71 -4.76 5.80 4.03
CA ILE A 71 -5.83 5.68 3.03
C ILE A 71 -5.80 4.27 2.47
N VAL A 72 -6.93 3.56 2.49
CA VAL A 72 -7.02 2.24 1.86
C VAL A 72 -7.41 2.39 0.40
N LEU A 73 -6.53 1.92 -0.48
CA LEU A 73 -6.76 1.84 -1.92
C LEU A 73 -7.08 0.40 -2.35
N ILE A 74 -7.82 0.26 -3.46
CA ILE A 74 -8.26 -1.03 -4.00
C ILE A 74 -8.04 -1.10 -5.50
N LYS A 75 -7.66 -2.28 -6.02
CA LYS A 75 -7.60 -2.55 -7.45
C LYS A 75 -8.19 -3.92 -7.75
N GLN A 76 -9.06 -3.98 -8.75
CA GLN A 76 -9.52 -5.25 -9.33
C GLN A 76 -8.42 -5.83 -10.23
N LEU A 77 -8.15 -7.12 -10.08
CA LEU A 77 -7.15 -7.88 -10.81
C LEU A 77 -7.87 -8.90 -11.69
N GLY A 78 -7.56 -8.92 -13.00
CA GLY A 78 -8.16 -9.90 -13.93
C GLY A 78 -9.03 -9.33 -15.05
N ASN A 79 -9.01 -8.02 -15.31
CA ASN A 79 -9.49 -7.48 -16.58
C ASN A 79 -8.30 -7.00 -17.43
N ALA A 80 -7.86 -7.87 -18.34
CA ALA A 80 -7.19 -7.51 -19.58
C ALA A 80 -7.84 -8.30 -20.71
#